data_AF-A0A552WJ05-F1
#
_entry.id   AF-A0A552WJ05-F1
#
_cell.length_a   1.000
_cell.length_b   1.000
_cell.length_c   1.000
_cell.angle_alpha   90.00
_cell.angle_beta   90.00
_cell.angle_gamma   90.00
#
_symmetry.space_group_name_H-M   'P 1'
#
loop_
_entity.id
_entity.type
_entity.pdbx_description
1 polymer ?
#
loop_
_entity_poly.entity_id
_entity_poly.type
_entity_poly.pdbx_seq_one_letter_code
_entity_poly.pdbx_strand_id
1 'polypeptide(L)'
;MAESFGGRLKQLREAAGLSQEELAERARLSTDAVSALERGTRTRPYPSTVRALADALDLAPEDRSGLLASLPARGTRRAPEPEPEPPPPRR
;
A
#
# COMPACT_ATOMS: atom_id res chain seq x y z
N MET A 1 -0.32 -21.36 2.85
CA MET A 1 -1.26 -20.27 3.19
C MET A 1 -0.99 -19.14 2.22
N ALA A 2 -2.00 -18.60 1.54
CA ALA A 2 -1.79 -17.49 0.60
C ALA A 2 -1.35 -16.25 1.39
N GLU A 3 -0.28 -15.61 0.95
CA GLU A 3 0.24 -14.40 1.57
C GLU A 3 -0.72 -13.23 1.35
N SER A 4 -1.11 -12.54 2.41
CA SER A 4 -2.00 -11.38 2.33
C SER A 4 -1.29 -10.22 1.63
N PHE A 5 -2.06 -9.33 0.98
CA PHE A 5 -1.52 -8.10 0.39
C PHE A 5 -0.60 -7.33 1.37
N GLY A 6 -1.03 -7.17 2.62
CA GLY A 6 -0.26 -6.47 3.64
C GLY A 6 1.07 -7.16 3.99
N GLY A 7 1.05 -8.48 4.10
CA GLY A 7 2.27 -9.27 4.33
C GLY A 7 3.28 -9.13 3.19
N ARG A 8 2.79 -9.22 1.95
CA ARG A 8 3.63 -9.04 0.75
C ARG A 8 4.19 -7.62 0.63
N LEU A 9 3.36 -6.61 0.89
CA LEU A 9 3.79 -5.20 0.89
C LEU A 9 4.92 -4.97 1.90
N LYS A 10 4.77 -5.50 3.12
CA LYS A 10 5.78 -5.40 4.17
C LYS A 10 7.12 -6.03 3.74
N GLN A 11 7.08 -7.23 3.17
CA GLN A 11 8.29 -7.91 2.70
C GLN A 11 9.01 -7.13 1.61
N LEU A 12 8.27 -6.61 0.62
CA LEU A 12 8.85 -5.81 -0.46
C LEU A 12 9.47 -4.52 0.06
N ARG A 13 8.81 -3.86 1.03
CA ARG A 13 9.36 -2.67 1.69
C ARG A 13 10.68 -2.97 2.41
N GLU A 14 10.70 -4.05 3.19
CA GLU A 14 11.90 -4.47 3.93
C GLU A 14 13.04 -4.88 3.00
N ALA A 15 12.72 -5.57 1.90
CA ALA A 15 13.71 -5.92 0.86
C ALA A 15 14.29 -4.68 0.15
N ALA A 16 13.48 -3.62 -0.03
CA ALA A 16 13.92 -2.34 -0.55
C ALA A 16 14.68 -1.48 0.49
N GLY A 17 14.82 -1.96 1.74
CA GLY A 17 15.52 -1.25 2.81
C GLY A 17 14.80 0.01 3.30
N LEU A 18 13.48 0.09 3.13
CA LEU A 18 12.68 1.28 3.47
C LEU A 18 11.96 1.12 4.80
N SER A 19 11.89 2.20 5.58
CA SER A 19 10.91 2.37 6.65
C SER A 19 9.49 2.61 6.10
N GLN A 20 8.48 2.52 6.96
CA GLN A 20 7.09 2.81 6.55
C GLN A 20 6.95 4.28 6.15
N GLU A 21 7.65 5.18 6.85
CA GLU A 21 7.71 6.62 6.59
C GLU A 21 8.33 6.92 5.22
N GLU A 22 9.46 6.30 4.90
CA GLU A 22 10.13 6.50 3.60
C GLU A 22 9.29 5.97 2.44
N LEU A 23 8.64 4.81 2.60
CA LEU A 23 7.72 4.30 1.60
C LEU A 23 6.51 5.23 1.42
N ALA A 24 5.95 5.72 2.52
CA ALA A 24 4.81 6.64 2.51
C ALA A 24 5.16 7.95 1.78
N GLU A 25 6.32 8.54 2.08
CA GLU A 25 6.80 9.75 1.42
C GLU A 25 6.94 9.55 -0.09
N ARG A 26 7.62 8.48 -0.51
CA ARG A 26 7.82 8.15 -1.94
C ARG A 26 6.51 7.86 -2.67
N ALA A 27 5.58 7.19 -2.00
CA ALA A 27 4.26 6.87 -2.56
C ALA A 27 3.27 8.06 -2.47
N ARG A 28 3.65 9.18 -1.84
CA ARG A 28 2.76 10.31 -1.51
C ARG A 28 1.51 9.86 -0.74
N LEU A 29 1.72 9.03 0.27
CA LEU A 29 0.71 8.53 1.20
C LEU A 29 1.08 8.94 2.63
N SER A 30 0.15 8.79 3.56
CA SER A 30 0.47 8.89 4.99
C SER A 30 1.11 7.59 5.49
N THR A 31 2.02 7.70 6.47
CA THR A 31 2.61 6.54 7.16
C THR A 31 1.51 5.65 7.74
N ASP A 32 0.45 6.23 8.31
CA ASP A 32 -0.71 5.49 8.82
C ASP A 32 -1.42 4.67 7.73
N ALA A 33 -1.53 5.19 6.51
CA ALA A 33 -2.11 4.46 5.39
C ALA A 33 -1.25 3.25 5.01
N VAL A 34 0.07 3.41 4.93
CA VAL A 34 1.01 2.30 4.69
C VAL A 34 0.90 1.26 5.81
N SER A 35 0.90 1.72 7.07
CA SER A 35 0.81 0.88 8.25
C SER A 35 -0.50 0.09 8.31
N ALA A 36 -1.63 0.72 7.94
CA ALA A 36 -2.94 0.06 7.87
C ALA A 36 -3.03 -0.99 6.77
N LEU A 37 -2.34 -0.76 5.64
CA LEU A 37 -2.25 -1.72 4.54
C LEU A 37 -1.39 -2.92 4.94
N GLU A 38 -0.21 -2.70 5.55
CA GLU A 38 0.69 -3.78 5.99
C GLU A 38 0.05 -4.67 7.06
N ARG A 39 -0.66 -4.07 8.03
CA ARG A 39 -1.40 -4.83 9.06
C ARG A 39 -2.65 -5.52 8.52
N GLY A 40 -3.09 -5.18 7.31
CA GLY A 40 -4.34 -5.69 6.75
C GLY A 40 -5.59 -5.14 7.42
N THR A 41 -5.50 -4.05 8.19
CA THR A 41 -6.71 -3.34 8.67
C THR A 41 -7.41 -2.62 7.51
N ARG A 42 -6.64 -2.22 6.49
CA ARG A 42 -7.15 -1.82 5.18
C ARG A 42 -6.87 -2.93 4.16
N THR A 43 -7.91 -3.65 3.75
CA THR A 43 -7.79 -4.83 2.87
C THR A 43 -8.10 -4.55 1.40
N ARG A 44 -8.63 -3.37 1.09
CA ARG A 44 -9.04 -2.97 -0.28
C ARG A 44 -8.47 -1.59 -0.63
N PRO A 45 -7.15 -1.48 -0.91
CA PRO A 45 -6.57 -0.25 -1.44
C PRO A 45 -7.16 0.09 -2.81
N TYR A 46 -7.16 1.38 -3.15
CA TYR A 46 -7.51 1.80 -4.50
C TYR A 46 -6.43 1.34 -5.50
N PRO A 47 -6.78 1.08 -6.77
CA PRO A 47 -5.79 0.76 -7.79
C PRO A 47 -4.67 1.83 -7.92
N SER A 48 -5.02 3.10 -7.72
CA SER A 48 -4.04 4.21 -7.69
C SER A 48 -3.06 4.09 -6.54
N THR A 49 -3.52 3.73 -5.33
CA THR A 49 -2.68 3.48 -4.16
C THR A 49 -1.73 2.30 -4.41
N VAL A 50 -2.23 1.20 -4.98
CA VAL A 50 -1.38 0.03 -5.29
C VAL A 50 -0.33 0.39 -6.34
N ARG A 51 -0.69 1.19 -7.34
CA ARG A 51 0.26 1.69 -8.33
C ARG A 51 1.31 2.59 -7.70
N ALA A 52 0.91 3.55 -6.87
CA ALA A 52 1.85 4.44 -6.19
C ALA A 52 2.84 3.69 -5.29
N LEU A 53 2.38 2.66 -4.58
CA LEU A 53 3.25 1.80 -3.78
C LEU A 53 4.23 0.98 -4.64
N ALA A 54 3.75 0.39 -5.73
CA ALA A 54 4.61 -0.37 -6.64
C ALA A 54 5.67 0.52 -7.30
N ASP A 55 5.27 1.74 -7.70
CA ASP A 55 6.18 2.72 -8.30
C ASP A 55 7.20 3.23 -7.24
N ALA A 56 6.78 3.45 -5.99
CA ALA A 56 7.66 3.90 -4.89
C ALA A 56 8.67 2.84 -4.44
N LEU A 57 8.34 1.56 -4.62
CA LEU A 57 9.21 0.42 -4.34
C LEU A 57 10.10 0.05 -5.53
N ASP A 58 9.97 0.73 -6.67
CA ASP A 58 10.68 0.44 -7.93
C ASP A 58 10.55 -1.04 -8.34
N LEU A 59 9.34 -1.59 -8.22
CA LEU A 59 9.12 -3.02 -8.44
C LEU A 59 9.27 -3.41 -9.91
N ALA A 60 9.97 -4.53 -10.14
CA ALA A 60 9.96 -5.23 -11.41
C ALA A 60 8.53 -5.71 -11.77
N PRO A 61 8.22 -5.90 -13.07
CA PRO A 61 6.90 -6.33 -13.53
C PRO A 61 6.38 -7.60 -12.83
N GLU A 62 7.27 -8.52 -12.48
CA GLU A 62 7.00 -9.79 -11.82
C GLU A 62 6.55 -9.58 -10.37
N ASP A 63 7.27 -8.75 -9.62
CA ASP A 63 6.95 -8.43 -8.23
C ASP A 63 5.65 -7.64 -8.13
N ARG A 64 5.45 -6.71 -9.07
CA ARG A 64 4.20 -5.96 -9.20
C ARG A 64 3.01 -6.87 -9.47
N SER A 65 3.16 -7.83 -10.37
CA SER A 65 2.13 -8.84 -10.66
C SER A 65 1.82 -9.68 -9.42
N GLY A 66 2.85 -10.11 -8.69
CA GLY A 66 2.69 -10.82 -7.43
C GLY A 66 1.95 -10.01 -6.37
N LEU A 67 2.29 -8.71 -6.21
CA LEU A 67 1.61 -7.81 -5.27
C LEU A 67 0.12 -7.66 -5.60
N LEU A 68 -0.21 -7.53 -6.89
CA LEU A 68 -1.58 -7.44 -7.36
C LEU A 68 -2.36 -8.75 -7.17
N ALA A 69 -1.71 -9.90 -7.37
CA ALA A 69 -2.32 -11.21 -7.16
C ALA A 69 -2.71 -11.48 -5.69
N SER A 70 -2.05 -10.82 -4.74
CA SER A 70 -2.38 -10.90 -3.31
C SER A 70 -3.59 -10.06 -2.89
N LEU A 71 -4.17 -9.25 -3.80
CA LEU A 71 -5.40 -8.51 -3.51
C LEU A 71 -6.60 -9.47 -3.41
N PRO A 72 -7.49 -9.29 -2.41
CA PRO A 72 -8.70 -10.08 -2.34
C PRO A 72 -9.56 -9.86 -3.59
N ALA A 73 -10.10 -10.94 -4.16
CA ALA A 73 -10.99 -10.88 -5.31
C ALA A 73 -12.12 -9.87 -5.06
N ARG A 74 -12.27 -8.89 -5.97
CA ARG A 74 -13.23 -7.78 -5.85
C ARG A 74 -14.66 -8.32 -5.70
N GLY A 75 -15.16 -8.36 -4.46
CA GLY A 75 -16.59 -8.27 -4.19
C GLY A 75 -17.11 -6.91 -4.65
N THR A 76 -18.18 -6.91 -5.41
CA THR A 76 -18.74 -5.76 -6.12
C THR A 76 -19.09 -4.56 -5.21
N ARG A 77 -18.67 -3.36 -5.65
CA ARG A 77 -19.27 -2.01 -5.43
C ARG A 77 -19.15 -1.34 -4.03
N ARG A 78 -18.28 -0.33 -3.92
CA ARG A 78 -18.58 1.04 -3.42
C ARG A 78 -17.49 2.03 -3.85
N ALA A 79 -17.93 3.22 -4.30
CA ALA A 79 -17.13 4.35 -4.81
C ALA A 79 -16.45 5.15 -3.65
N PRO A 80 -15.61 6.16 -3.93
CA PRO A 80 -14.41 6.47 -3.14
C PRO A 80 -14.67 7.34 -1.91
N GLU A 81 -14.09 6.94 -0.78
CA GLU A 81 -13.80 7.82 0.36
C GLU A 81 -12.58 8.72 0.01
N PRO A 82 -12.65 10.03 0.31
CA PRO A 82 -11.71 11.05 -0.16
C PRO A 82 -10.29 10.88 0.41
N GLU A 83 -9.36 11.48 -0.34
CA GLU A 83 -7.93 11.64 -0.08
C GLU A 83 -7.58 11.85 1.41
N PRO A 84 -6.54 11.19 1.95
CA PRO A 84 -6.11 11.46 3.32
C PRO A 84 -5.58 12.89 3.40
N GLU A 85 -6.35 13.78 4.02
CA GLU A 85 -5.87 15.12 4.40
C GLU A 85 -4.58 14.97 5.22
N PRO A 86 -3.53 15.76 4.92
CA PRO A 86 -2.35 15.82 5.78
C PRO A 86 -2.77 16.28 7.18
N PRO A 87 -2.22 15.71 8.27
CA PRO A 87 -2.57 16.13 9.62
C PRO A 87 -2.27 17.63 9.79
N PRO A 88 -3.13 18.40 10.47
CA PRO A 88 -2.90 19.82 10.67
C PRO A 88 -1.59 20.03 11.45
N PRO A 89 -0.86 21.13 11.19
CA PRO A 89 0.34 21.44 11.94
C PRO A 89 0.01 21.57 13.42
N ARG A 90 0.74 20.84 14.27
CA ARG A 90 0.63 20.99 15.73
C ARG A 90 1.04 22.42 16.09
N ARG A 91 0.10 23.18 16.63
CA ARG A 91 0.33 24.49 17.25
C ARG A 91 1.09 24.35 18.56
#